data_AF-A0A431WLT9-F1
#
_entry.id   AF-A0A431WLT9-F1
#
_cell.length_a   1.000
_cell.length_b   1.000
_cell.length_c   1.000
_cell.angle_alpha   90.00
_cell.angle_beta   90.00
_cell.angle_gamma   90.00
#
_symmetry.space_group_name_H-M   'P 1'
#
loop_
_entity.id
_entity.type
_entity.pdbx_description
1 polymer ?
#
loop_
_entity_poly.entity_id
_entity_poly.type
_entity_poly.pdbx_seq_one_letter_code
_entity_poly.pdbx_strand_id
1 'polypeptide(L)'
;MGVEGRMSDRAKNLEDNEFLDHLKKIETANEYSLLQFQKLQSSLSEVESNIVSKLNVNNSLLLCNGQPLSEIGYNGDGKEDRKNKRVENVLNNSNFFEAAYTATNNPYVLLFSRAHYVKTIEVVVQSGHQSDLTGFYIQEPSKKLQTTEPIIDGRKKSRIVYEVNSQIIGFYFNLPISIVSVEVVSTTPSDVSKVMENLLEVKAEMFSVASSIRGGIQNYFNLTRERIKSKRSEVDQLSTQISTLQEEKGRLDVFISQDKGILKSVKEDISRERKSLDSSSLKLHELNGEVSVLLKKNNEAILTKKNLYLKEVELNNSISTIEQQIKSKHLELESVHEKISKGTAKADTYTRDLSGHMKESRIQLGCYMLLALTLIGFTSFIFWEVYDRASSLIGSFNTAQDTNIWQLLLSRSPLILATTVLLTGFLALLFFTVNHIISLNKDRMNMLKASILAEQISVSLANDFALTRAQRLEQSKKLKVEIIMKLFESQQPTSKLDAKNMSIMTQAIDTILKVKKQTQ
;
A
#
# COMPACT_ATOMS: atom_id res chain seq x y z
N MET A 1 -22.55 -24.02 -1.20
CA MET A 1 -22.46 -25.48 -0.92
C MET A 1 -23.71 -26.10 -0.28
N GLY A 2 -24.74 -25.36 0.16
CA GLY A 2 -25.88 -25.94 0.90
C GLY A 2 -27.17 -26.27 0.12
N VAL A 3 -27.26 -25.96 -1.18
CA VAL A 3 -28.53 -26.04 -1.95
C VAL A 3 -28.55 -27.21 -2.95
N GLU A 4 -27.41 -27.60 -3.52
CA GLU A 4 -27.34 -28.71 -4.49
C GLU A 4 -27.58 -30.10 -3.84
N GLY A 5 -27.17 -30.30 -2.59
CA GLY A 5 -27.38 -31.57 -1.89
C GLY A 5 -28.85 -31.92 -1.67
N ARG A 6 -29.71 -30.92 -1.44
CA ARG A 6 -31.13 -31.16 -1.10
C ARG A 6 -32.02 -31.51 -2.30
N MET A 7 -31.58 -31.22 -3.54
CA MET A 7 -32.36 -31.59 -4.73
C MET A 7 -32.04 -33.01 -5.22
N SER A 8 -30.80 -33.48 -5.03
CA SER A 8 -30.39 -34.85 -5.42
C SER A 8 -31.11 -35.92 -4.60
N ASP A 9 -31.23 -35.71 -3.28
CA ASP A 9 -31.90 -36.67 -2.38
C ASP A 9 -33.42 -36.76 -2.59
N ARG A 10 -34.03 -35.70 -3.14
CA ARG A 10 -35.47 -35.66 -3.42
C ARG A 10 -35.83 -36.34 -4.74
N ALA A 11 -34.94 -36.29 -5.73
CA ALA A 11 -35.11 -36.99 -7.00
C ALA A 11 -34.99 -38.51 -6.84
N LYS A 12 -34.02 -38.99 -6.05
CA LYS A 12 -33.88 -40.43 -5.75
C LYS A 12 -35.12 -41.05 -5.08
N ASN A 13 -35.72 -40.34 -4.13
CA ASN A 13 -36.90 -40.84 -3.41
C ASN A 13 -38.18 -40.93 -4.28
N LEU A 14 -38.25 -40.21 -5.41
CA LEU A 14 -39.42 -40.26 -6.30
C LEU A 14 -39.32 -41.42 -7.30
N GLU A 15 -38.13 -41.72 -7.85
CA GLU A 15 -37.93 -42.85 -8.76
C GLU A 15 -38.10 -44.21 -8.05
N ASP A 16 -37.68 -44.33 -6.80
CA ASP A 16 -37.81 -45.58 -6.04
C ASP A 16 -39.29 -45.94 -5.77
N ASN A 17 -40.16 -44.93 -5.60
CA ASN A 17 -41.58 -45.15 -5.33
C ASN A 17 -42.38 -45.59 -6.57
N GLU A 18 -42.08 -45.06 -7.76
CA GLU A 18 -42.73 -45.53 -9.00
C GLU A 18 -42.27 -46.94 -9.38
N PHE A 19 -41.00 -47.29 -9.13
CA PHE A 19 -40.50 -48.64 -9.37
C PHE A 19 -41.18 -49.68 -8.46
N LEU A 20 -41.37 -49.34 -7.18
CA LEU A 20 -42.08 -50.18 -6.20
C LEU A 20 -43.56 -50.40 -6.57
N ASP A 21 -44.25 -49.38 -7.07
CA ASP A 21 -45.65 -49.52 -7.49
C ASP A 21 -45.81 -50.44 -8.71
N HIS A 22 -44.88 -50.37 -9.66
CA HIS A 22 -44.85 -51.28 -10.80
C HIS A 22 -44.50 -52.73 -10.40
N LEU A 23 -43.61 -52.94 -9.42
CA LEU A 23 -43.32 -54.28 -8.91
C LEU A 23 -44.53 -54.91 -8.23
N LYS A 24 -45.29 -54.14 -7.43
CA LYS A 24 -46.54 -54.63 -6.81
C LYS A 24 -47.60 -55.02 -7.83
N LYS A 25 -47.73 -54.27 -8.94
CA LYS A 25 -48.64 -54.60 -10.04
C LYS A 25 -48.24 -55.90 -10.78
N ILE A 26 -46.95 -56.20 -10.85
CA ILE A 26 -46.44 -57.45 -11.42
C ILE A 26 -46.68 -58.62 -10.46
N GLU A 27 -46.43 -58.43 -9.17
CA GLU A 27 -46.64 -59.43 -8.13
C GLU A 27 -48.11 -59.89 -8.10
N THR A 28 -49.04 -58.94 -8.11
CA THR A 28 -50.49 -59.21 -8.17
C THR A 28 -50.94 -59.90 -9.46
N ALA A 29 -50.36 -59.58 -10.62
CA ALA A 29 -50.66 -60.27 -11.89
C ALA A 29 -50.12 -61.72 -11.92
N ASN A 30 -48.97 -61.96 -11.28
CA ASN A 30 -48.39 -63.30 -11.13
C ASN A 30 -49.20 -64.15 -10.15
N GLU A 31 -49.66 -63.58 -9.04
CA GLU A 31 -50.56 -64.26 -8.09
C GLU A 31 -51.87 -64.70 -8.76
N TYR A 32 -52.46 -63.84 -9.59
CA TYR A 32 -53.66 -64.20 -10.35
C TYR A 32 -53.42 -65.35 -11.32
N SER A 33 -52.27 -65.34 -12.02
CA SER A 33 -51.89 -66.41 -12.95
C SER A 33 -51.61 -67.73 -12.23
N LEU A 34 -50.99 -67.67 -11.05
CA LEU A 34 -50.72 -68.84 -10.20
C LEU A 34 -52.02 -69.45 -9.67
N LEU A 35 -52.99 -68.62 -9.28
CA LEU A 35 -54.31 -69.06 -8.83
C LEU A 35 -55.07 -69.81 -9.94
N GLN A 36 -54.98 -69.34 -11.18
CA GLN A 36 -55.59 -70.01 -12.34
C GLN A 36 -54.90 -71.36 -12.64
N PHE A 37 -53.57 -71.43 -12.49
CA PHE A 37 -52.84 -72.68 -12.64
C PHE A 37 -53.22 -73.71 -11.57
N GLN A 38 -53.35 -73.30 -10.31
CA GLN A 38 -53.79 -74.17 -9.22
C GLN A 38 -55.21 -74.70 -9.45
N LYS A 39 -56.13 -73.87 -9.96
CA LYS A 39 -57.49 -74.32 -10.34
C LYS A 39 -57.47 -75.40 -11.43
N LEU A 40 -56.65 -75.24 -12.46
CA LEU A 40 -56.48 -76.26 -13.50
C LEU A 40 -55.92 -77.57 -12.93
N GLN A 41 -54.95 -77.48 -12.03
CA GLN A 41 -54.35 -78.66 -11.40
C GLN A 41 -55.37 -79.43 -10.54
N SER A 42 -56.25 -78.73 -9.82
CA SER A 42 -57.35 -79.37 -9.10
C SER A 42 -58.35 -80.07 -10.03
N SER A 43 -58.72 -79.44 -11.15
CA SER A 43 -59.63 -80.06 -12.13
C SER A 43 -59.02 -81.32 -12.76
N LEU A 44 -57.70 -81.32 -13.02
CA LEU A 44 -57.00 -82.48 -13.57
C LEU A 44 -57.01 -83.67 -12.59
N SER A 45 -56.77 -83.39 -11.30
CA SER A 45 -56.76 -84.42 -10.25
C SER A 45 -58.16 -85.03 -10.04
N GLU A 46 -59.22 -84.25 -10.20
CA GLU A 46 -60.61 -84.72 -10.15
C GLU A 46 -60.95 -85.65 -11.33
N VAL A 47 -60.43 -85.37 -12.52
CA VAL A 47 -60.57 -86.23 -13.70
C VAL A 47 -59.81 -87.56 -13.50
N GLU A 48 -58.59 -87.53 -12.97
CA GLU A 48 -57.82 -88.74 -12.67
C GLU A 48 -58.55 -89.64 -11.66
N SER A 49 -59.09 -89.05 -10.58
CA SER A 49 -59.92 -89.76 -9.58
C SER A 49 -61.15 -90.44 -10.20
N ASN A 50 -61.84 -89.74 -11.11
CA ASN A 50 -63.00 -90.30 -11.82
C ASN A 50 -62.65 -91.44 -12.77
N ILE A 51 -61.45 -91.45 -13.37
CA ILE A 51 -60.98 -92.55 -14.23
C ILE A 51 -60.65 -93.79 -13.38
N VAL A 52 -59.95 -93.60 -12.26
CA VAL A 52 -59.55 -94.71 -11.36
C VAL A 52 -60.76 -95.38 -10.73
N SER A 53 -61.80 -94.61 -10.35
CA SER A 53 -63.03 -95.17 -9.76
C SER A 53 -63.87 -96.00 -10.74
N LYS A 54 -63.79 -95.74 -12.06
CA LYS A 54 -64.55 -96.47 -13.09
C LYS A 54 -63.87 -97.72 -13.63
N LEU A 55 -62.55 -97.87 -13.46
CA LEU A 55 -61.81 -99.05 -13.93
C LEU A 55 -61.77 -100.22 -12.94
N ASN A 56 -62.28 -100.04 -11.71
CA ASN A 56 -62.22 -101.04 -10.64
C ASN A 56 -63.50 -101.88 -10.54
N VAL A 57 -63.78 -102.71 -11.57
CA VAL A 57 -64.87 -103.70 -11.55
C VAL A 57 -64.28 -105.12 -11.56
N ASN A 58 -64.19 -105.74 -10.39
CA ASN A 58 -63.84 -107.15 -10.19
C ASN A 58 -64.98 -108.06 -10.70
N ASN A 59 -64.77 -108.78 -11.80
CA ASN A 59 -65.64 -109.87 -12.24
C ASN A 59 -64.80 -111.16 -12.41
N SER A 60 -64.74 -111.99 -11.37
CA SER A 60 -64.22 -113.37 -11.44
C SER A 60 -65.39 -114.35 -11.59
N LEU A 61 -65.45 -115.07 -12.71
CA LEU A 61 -66.52 -116.04 -13.01
C LEU A 61 -66.05 -117.46 -12.63
N LEU A 62 -66.61 -118.01 -11.54
CA LEU A 62 -66.45 -119.41 -11.13
C LEU A 62 -67.42 -120.31 -11.94
N LEU A 63 -66.88 -121.27 -12.68
CA LEU A 63 -67.64 -122.32 -13.37
C LEU A 63 -67.75 -123.55 -12.47
N CYS A 64 -68.90 -123.74 -11.80
CA CYS A 64 -69.31 -125.05 -11.28
C CYS A 64 -70.85 -125.15 -11.37
N ASN A 65 -71.30 -126.17 -12.09
CA ASN A 65 -72.66 -126.70 -12.19
C ASN A 65 -73.71 -125.83 -12.89
N GLY A 66 -74.00 -126.16 -14.16
CA GLY A 66 -75.41 -126.22 -14.55
C GLY A 66 -75.82 -125.75 -15.95
N GLN A 67 -74.93 -125.19 -16.77
CA GLN A 67 -75.24 -124.98 -18.20
C GLN A 67 -74.02 -125.30 -19.08
N PRO A 68 -74.18 -126.19 -20.07
CA PRO A 68 -73.07 -126.57 -20.94
C PRO A 68 -72.71 -125.39 -21.84
N LEU A 69 -71.52 -124.79 -21.61
CA LEU A 69 -70.72 -124.37 -22.75
C LEU A 69 -70.66 -125.58 -23.66
N SER A 70 -71.06 -125.45 -24.93
CA SER A 70 -71.12 -126.55 -25.88
C SER A 70 -69.78 -127.29 -25.91
N GLU A 71 -69.69 -128.32 -25.10
CA GLU A 71 -68.49 -129.11 -24.87
C GLU A 71 -68.42 -130.07 -26.04
N ILE A 72 -67.70 -129.67 -27.07
CA ILE A 72 -67.44 -130.53 -28.22
C ILE A 72 -66.21 -131.34 -27.88
N GLY A 73 -66.39 -132.31 -26.96
CA GLY A 73 -65.37 -133.29 -26.61
C GLY A 73 -65.19 -134.27 -27.76
N TYR A 74 -64.18 -134.05 -28.59
CA TYR A 74 -63.86 -134.97 -29.68
C TYR A 74 -62.93 -136.08 -29.15
N ASN A 75 -63.47 -137.27 -28.91
CA ASN A 75 -62.70 -138.46 -28.55
C ASN A 75 -62.54 -139.30 -29.84
N GLY A 76 -61.31 -139.54 -30.29
CA GLY A 76 -60.90 -139.94 -31.65
C GLY A 76 -61.44 -141.25 -32.25
N ASP A 77 -62.43 -141.89 -31.65
CA ASP A 77 -63.19 -142.96 -32.31
C ASP A 77 -64.30 -142.34 -33.17
N GLY A 78 -63.90 -141.91 -34.36
CA GLY A 78 -64.80 -141.28 -35.33
C GLY A 78 -65.93 -142.20 -35.74
N LYS A 79 -67.16 -141.92 -35.27
CA LYS A 79 -68.39 -142.28 -36.00
C LYS A 79 -69.69 -141.52 -35.68
N GLU A 80 -69.79 -140.56 -34.75
CA GLU A 80 -71.11 -139.95 -34.45
C GLU A 80 -71.33 -138.41 -34.43
N ASP A 81 -70.34 -137.52 -34.48
CA ASP A 81 -70.62 -136.05 -34.34
C ASP A 81 -70.21 -135.13 -35.52
N ARG A 82 -70.27 -135.63 -36.77
CA ARG A 82 -70.00 -134.84 -38.00
C ARG A 82 -71.15 -133.91 -38.46
N LYS A 83 -71.84 -133.19 -37.56
CA LYS A 83 -72.94 -132.27 -37.96
C LYS A 83 -72.73 -130.78 -37.67
N ASN A 84 -71.60 -130.36 -37.11
CA ASN A 84 -71.35 -128.93 -36.84
C ASN A 84 -70.37 -128.29 -37.86
N LYS A 85 -70.90 -127.79 -38.99
CA LYS A 85 -70.14 -127.15 -40.10
C LYS A 85 -69.17 -126.03 -39.66
N ARG A 86 -69.40 -125.40 -38.51
CA ARG A 86 -68.55 -124.30 -38.01
C ARG A 86 -67.28 -124.80 -37.32
N VAL A 87 -67.36 -125.95 -36.65
CA VAL A 87 -66.20 -126.65 -36.09
C VAL A 87 -65.36 -127.21 -37.23
N GLU A 88 -65.99 -127.80 -38.24
CA GLU A 88 -65.33 -128.32 -39.43
C GLU A 88 -64.54 -127.21 -40.17
N ASN A 89 -65.05 -125.98 -40.26
CA ASN A 89 -64.32 -124.86 -40.87
C ASN A 89 -63.13 -124.34 -40.04
N VAL A 90 -63.19 -124.41 -38.70
CA VAL A 90 -62.06 -124.02 -37.83
C VAL A 90 -61.00 -125.12 -37.81
N LEU A 91 -61.43 -126.39 -37.83
CA LEU A 91 -60.56 -127.56 -37.93
C LEU A 91 -59.85 -127.63 -39.30
N ASN A 92 -60.56 -127.40 -40.41
CA ASN A 92 -59.99 -127.52 -41.76
C ASN A 92 -59.04 -126.37 -42.14
N ASN A 93 -59.16 -125.19 -41.52
CA ASN A 93 -58.30 -124.03 -41.82
C ASN A 93 -57.05 -123.93 -40.93
N SER A 94 -56.87 -124.86 -40.00
CA SER A 94 -55.67 -124.90 -39.17
C SER A 94 -54.90 -126.19 -39.43
N ASN A 95 -53.71 -126.07 -40.03
CA ASN A 95 -52.69 -127.15 -40.15
C ASN A 95 -52.27 -127.76 -38.79
N PHE A 96 -52.88 -127.27 -37.72
CA PHE A 96 -52.60 -127.60 -36.34
C PHE A 96 -53.34 -128.84 -35.87
N PHE A 97 -54.57 -129.11 -36.36
CA PHE A 97 -55.28 -130.32 -35.94
C PHE A 97 -54.59 -131.59 -36.49
N GLU A 98 -54.09 -131.52 -37.72
CA GLU A 98 -53.28 -132.58 -38.33
C GLU A 98 -51.96 -132.80 -37.57
N ALA A 99 -51.31 -131.72 -37.09
CA ALA A 99 -50.10 -131.78 -36.29
C ALA A 99 -50.32 -132.29 -34.85
N ALA A 100 -51.42 -131.91 -34.20
CA ALA A 100 -51.76 -132.38 -32.86
C ALA A 100 -52.20 -133.86 -32.85
N TYR A 101 -52.95 -134.28 -33.87
CA TYR A 101 -53.38 -135.67 -34.02
C TYR A 101 -52.23 -136.62 -34.39
N THR A 102 -51.26 -136.16 -35.19
CA THR A 102 -50.05 -136.96 -35.51
C THR A 102 -49.05 -137.03 -34.36
N ALA A 103 -48.98 -136.00 -33.52
CA ALA A 103 -48.04 -135.98 -32.39
C ALA A 103 -48.53 -136.81 -31.19
N THR A 104 -49.84 -136.95 -30.99
CA THR A 104 -50.41 -137.48 -29.74
C THR A 104 -51.60 -138.38 -30.03
N ASN A 105 -51.52 -139.63 -29.58
CA ASN A 105 -52.59 -140.63 -29.71
C ASN A 105 -53.83 -140.22 -28.90
N ASN A 106 -54.62 -139.27 -29.42
CA ASN A 106 -55.96 -138.83 -28.96
C ASN A 106 -55.99 -137.63 -27.97
N PRO A 107 -55.86 -136.36 -28.43
CA PRO A 107 -55.88 -135.17 -27.56
C PRO A 107 -57.31 -134.68 -27.19
N TYR A 108 -57.47 -134.15 -25.98
CA TYR A 108 -58.67 -133.43 -25.52
C TYR A 108 -58.60 -131.95 -25.92
N VAL A 109 -59.53 -131.46 -26.73
CA VAL A 109 -59.54 -130.07 -27.24
C VAL A 109 -60.77 -129.31 -26.69
N LEU A 110 -60.58 -128.10 -26.15
CA LEU A 110 -61.64 -127.18 -25.76
C LEU A 110 -61.57 -125.89 -26.59
N LEU A 111 -62.66 -125.54 -27.27
CA LEU A 111 -62.77 -124.35 -28.11
C LEU A 111 -63.84 -123.39 -27.55
N PHE A 112 -63.53 -122.10 -27.53
CA PHE A 112 -64.47 -121.02 -27.25
C PHE A 112 -65.20 -120.58 -28.52
N SER A 113 -66.42 -120.07 -28.37
CA SER A 113 -67.22 -119.56 -29.50
C SER A 113 -66.68 -118.24 -30.10
N ARG A 114 -65.83 -117.52 -29.37
CA ARG A 114 -65.15 -116.29 -29.77
C ARG A 114 -63.85 -116.12 -28.97
N ALA A 115 -62.94 -115.28 -29.47
CA ALA A 115 -61.72 -114.95 -28.74
C ALA A 115 -62.06 -114.26 -27.41
N HIS A 116 -61.51 -114.78 -26.32
CA HIS A 116 -61.70 -114.25 -24.98
C HIS A 116 -60.32 -113.95 -24.36
N TYR A 117 -60.19 -112.80 -23.69
CA TYR A 117 -58.97 -112.53 -22.91
C TYR A 117 -59.01 -113.36 -21.64
N VAL A 118 -58.22 -114.43 -21.63
CA VAL A 118 -58.16 -115.38 -20.52
C VAL A 118 -56.95 -115.04 -19.67
N LYS A 119 -57.20 -114.82 -18.38
CA LYS A 119 -56.17 -114.52 -17.39
C LYS A 119 -55.54 -115.80 -16.86
N THR A 120 -56.37 -116.71 -16.33
CA THR A 120 -55.94 -117.99 -15.73
C THR A 120 -56.82 -119.17 -16.17
N ILE A 121 -56.22 -120.36 -16.30
CA ILE A 121 -56.91 -121.64 -16.55
C ILE A 121 -56.46 -122.65 -15.50
N GLU A 122 -57.39 -123.27 -14.79
CA GLU A 122 -57.11 -124.27 -13.76
C GLU A 122 -57.62 -125.66 -14.19
N VAL A 123 -56.75 -126.67 -14.11
CA VAL A 123 -57.01 -128.06 -14.53
C VAL A 123 -56.51 -129.09 -13.52
N VAL A 124 -57.15 -130.26 -13.48
CA VAL A 124 -56.84 -131.39 -12.59
C VAL A 124 -56.47 -132.63 -13.41
N VAL A 125 -55.34 -133.25 -13.07
CA VAL A 125 -54.76 -134.43 -13.75
C VAL A 125 -54.81 -135.65 -12.82
N GLN A 126 -55.15 -136.84 -13.33
CA GLN A 126 -55.17 -138.09 -12.54
C GLN A 126 -53.73 -138.64 -12.33
N SER A 127 -53.42 -139.08 -11.10
CA SER A 127 -52.04 -139.40 -10.67
C SER A 127 -51.30 -140.42 -11.54
N GLY A 128 -50.03 -140.14 -11.82
CA GLY A 128 -49.06 -141.10 -12.35
C GLY A 128 -48.41 -140.68 -13.66
N HIS A 129 -48.92 -139.64 -14.33
CA HIS A 129 -48.32 -139.05 -15.53
C HIS A 129 -48.11 -137.56 -15.33
N GLN A 130 -46.87 -137.09 -15.55
CA GLN A 130 -46.53 -135.68 -15.59
C GLN A 130 -47.00 -135.17 -16.96
N SER A 131 -48.21 -134.60 -17.00
CA SER A 131 -48.77 -134.06 -18.23
C SER A 131 -48.25 -132.65 -18.45
N ASP A 132 -47.29 -132.48 -19.36
CA ASP A 132 -47.01 -131.17 -19.92
C ASP A 132 -48.20 -130.76 -20.79
N LEU A 133 -48.78 -129.59 -20.52
CA LEU A 133 -49.80 -128.99 -21.37
C LEU A 133 -49.11 -128.57 -22.66
N THR A 134 -49.47 -129.24 -23.74
CA THR A 134 -48.68 -129.30 -24.97
C THR A 134 -49.03 -128.22 -25.99
N GLY A 135 -50.13 -127.48 -25.82
CA GLY A 135 -50.38 -126.29 -26.64
C GLY A 135 -51.71 -125.56 -26.39
N PHE A 136 -51.72 -124.27 -26.75
CA PHE A 136 -52.90 -123.39 -26.77
C PHE A 136 -53.23 -122.98 -28.20
N TYR A 137 -54.52 -122.75 -28.49
CA TYR A 137 -54.96 -122.08 -29.70
C TYR A 137 -55.04 -120.56 -29.41
N ILE A 138 -53.87 -119.91 -29.53
CA ILE A 138 -53.71 -118.45 -29.43
C ILE A 138 -53.68 -117.90 -30.85
N GLN A 139 -54.36 -116.77 -31.09
CA GLN A 139 -54.32 -116.08 -32.38
C GLN A 139 -52.91 -115.50 -32.71
N GLU A 140 -51.97 -115.56 -31.76
CA GLU A 140 -50.56 -115.16 -31.90
C GLU A 140 -49.61 -116.24 -31.36
N PRO A 141 -48.78 -116.89 -32.19
CA PRO A 141 -48.06 -118.13 -31.86
C PRO A 141 -46.73 -117.98 -31.08
N SER A 142 -46.55 -116.98 -30.19
CA SER A 142 -45.18 -116.66 -29.70
C SER A 142 -44.99 -116.33 -28.21
N LYS A 143 -45.93 -116.67 -27.31
CA LYS A 143 -45.70 -116.55 -25.85
C LYS A 143 -45.49 -117.91 -25.17
N LYS A 144 -44.30 -118.10 -24.59
CA LYS A 144 -44.02 -119.19 -23.63
C LYS A 144 -44.86 -118.96 -22.37
N LEU A 145 -45.66 -119.94 -21.98
CA LEU A 145 -46.45 -119.86 -20.75
C LEU A 145 -45.60 -120.16 -19.52
N GLN A 146 -45.88 -119.43 -18.44
CA GLN A 146 -45.37 -119.76 -17.12
C GLN A 146 -46.35 -120.74 -16.47
N THR A 147 -45.91 -121.97 -16.24
CA THR A 147 -46.66 -122.97 -15.47
C THR A 147 -46.31 -122.78 -14.01
N THR A 148 -47.31 -122.54 -13.16
CA THR A 148 -47.11 -122.53 -11.71
C THR A 148 -47.09 -123.98 -11.21
N GLU A 149 -46.14 -124.33 -10.33
CA GLU A 149 -45.88 -125.70 -9.87
C GLU A 149 -47.16 -126.43 -9.40
N PRO A 150 -47.27 -127.76 -9.63
CA PRO A 150 -48.44 -128.52 -9.23
C PRO A 150 -48.60 -128.47 -7.70
N ILE A 151 -49.76 -128.00 -7.24
CA ILE A 151 -50.13 -128.11 -5.83
C ILE A 151 -50.50 -129.59 -5.59
N ILE A 152 -49.58 -130.35 -5.00
CA ILE A 152 -49.81 -131.77 -4.65
C ILE A 152 -50.60 -131.79 -3.35
N ASP A 153 -51.92 -131.79 -3.47
CA ASP A 153 -52.81 -132.10 -2.35
C ASP A 153 -52.83 -133.62 -2.14
N GLY A 154 -52.75 -134.09 -0.90
CA GLY A 154 -52.39 -135.47 -0.48
C GLY A 154 -53.33 -136.61 -0.91
N ARG A 155 -54.13 -136.44 -1.97
CA ARG A 155 -55.08 -137.40 -2.53
C ARG A 155 -54.92 -137.51 -4.06
N LYS A 156 -54.06 -138.42 -4.57
CA LYS A 156 -53.98 -138.98 -5.95
C LYS A 156 -54.41 -138.13 -7.19
N LYS A 157 -54.47 -136.80 -7.12
CA LYS A 157 -54.82 -135.89 -8.23
C LYS A 157 -54.04 -134.59 -8.06
N SER A 158 -53.36 -134.12 -9.11
CA SER A 158 -52.61 -132.84 -9.11
C SER A 158 -53.41 -131.75 -9.80
N ARG A 159 -53.40 -130.53 -9.22
CA ARG A 159 -54.06 -129.33 -9.77
C ARG A 159 -53.00 -128.38 -10.34
N ILE A 160 -53.19 -127.90 -11.55
CA ILE A 160 -52.27 -127.03 -12.27
C ILE A 160 -53.02 -125.77 -12.72
N VAL A 161 -52.46 -124.59 -12.44
CA VAL A 161 -52.96 -123.29 -12.88
C VAL A 161 -52.02 -122.75 -13.96
N TYR A 162 -52.58 -122.35 -15.10
CA TYR A 162 -51.88 -121.74 -16.22
C TYR A 162 -52.24 -120.26 -16.29
N GLU A 163 -51.25 -119.38 -16.22
CA GLU A 163 -51.43 -117.94 -16.40
C GLU A 163 -51.22 -117.59 -17.88
N VAL A 164 -52.30 -117.24 -18.58
CA VAL A 164 -52.30 -117.06 -20.05
C VAL A 164 -52.12 -115.60 -20.44
N ASN A 165 -52.85 -114.70 -19.76
CA ASN A 165 -52.85 -113.25 -20.02
C ASN A 165 -52.90 -112.89 -21.53
N SER A 166 -53.76 -113.59 -22.29
CA SER A 166 -53.85 -113.44 -23.74
C SER A 166 -55.26 -113.73 -24.26
N GLN A 167 -55.55 -113.26 -25.47
CA GLN A 167 -56.77 -113.65 -26.18
C GLN A 167 -56.59 -115.05 -26.77
N ILE A 168 -57.38 -116.00 -26.28
CA ILE A 168 -57.37 -117.39 -26.78
C ILE A 168 -58.73 -117.77 -27.34
N ILE A 169 -58.72 -118.59 -28.38
CA ILE A 169 -59.92 -119.14 -29.01
C ILE A 169 -60.12 -120.60 -28.58
N GLY A 170 -59.10 -121.26 -28.02
CA GLY A 170 -59.21 -122.57 -27.39
C GLY A 170 -57.88 -123.12 -26.90
N PHE A 171 -57.86 -124.36 -26.40
CA PHE A 171 -56.66 -125.04 -25.91
C PHE A 171 -56.85 -126.57 -25.93
N TYR A 172 -55.77 -127.36 -25.86
CA TYR A 172 -55.85 -128.81 -25.86
C TYR A 172 -54.82 -129.48 -24.94
N PHE A 173 -55.08 -130.74 -24.57
CA PHE A 173 -54.26 -131.56 -23.69
C PHE A 173 -54.03 -132.95 -24.26
N ASN A 174 -52.85 -133.52 -24.03
CA ASN A 174 -52.50 -134.86 -24.47
C ASN A 174 -52.96 -135.98 -23.53
N LEU A 175 -53.52 -135.63 -22.38
CA LEU A 175 -53.92 -136.57 -21.35
C LEU A 175 -55.35 -136.24 -20.91
N PRO A 176 -56.13 -137.25 -20.46
CA PRO A 176 -57.46 -137.02 -19.93
C PRO A 176 -57.36 -136.18 -18.66
N ILE A 177 -57.84 -134.95 -18.76
CA ILE A 177 -57.85 -133.96 -17.68
C ILE A 177 -59.28 -133.49 -17.38
N SER A 178 -59.50 -132.99 -16.17
CA SER A 178 -60.75 -132.35 -15.76
C SER A 178 -60.50 -130.87 -15.51
N ILE A 179 -61.15 -129.98 -16.27
CA ILE A 179 -61.01 -128.53 -16.13
C ILE A 179 -61.81 -128.04 -14.93
N VAL A 180 -61.21 -127.19 -14.10
CA VAL A 180 -61.83 -126.64 -12.89
C VAL A 180 -62.44 -125.27 -13.17
N SER A 181 -61.66 -124.33 -13.71
CA SER A 181 -62.14 -122.96 -13.96
C SER A 181 -61.29 -122.22 -15.00
N VAL A 182 -61.91 -121.25 -15.68
CA VAL A 182 -61.25 -120.33 -16.61
C VAL A 182 -61.68 -118.90 -16.27
N GLU A 183 -60.73 -118.01 -15.96
CA GLU A 183 -60.99 -116.60 -15.63
C GLU A 183 -60.91 -115.72 -16.89
N VAL A 184 -62.02 -115.07 -17.26
CA VAL A 184 -62.15 -114.25 -18.48
C VAL A 184 -62.43 -112.79 -18.12
N VAL A 185 -61.64 -111.84 -18.64
CA VAL A 185 -61.87 -110.39 -18.48
C VAL A 185 -62.60 -109.85 -19.70
N SER A 186 -63.88 -109.48 -19.56
CA SER A 186 -64.65 -108.85 -20.66
C SER A 186 -64.89 -107.37 -20.37
N THR A 187 -64.25 -106.46 -21.11
CA THR A 187 -64.57 -105.03 -21.11
C THR A 187 -65.37 -104.67 -22.37
N THR A 188 -66.51 -104.00 -22.21
CA THR A 188 -67.39 -103.58 -23.32
C THR A 188 -66.96 -102.23 -23.94
N PRO A 189 -67.16 -102.00 -25.25
CA PRO A 189 -66.69 -100.79 -25.96
C PRO A 189 -67.30 -99.43 -25.54
N SER A 190 -68.32 -99.42 -24.68
CA SER A 190 -69.12 -98.21 -24.36
C SER A 190 -68.44 -97.22 -23.39
N ASP A 191 -67.40 -97.62 -22.66
CA ASP A 191 -66.78 -96.78 -21.62
C ASP A 191 -65.59 -95.95 -22.11
N VAL A 192 -65.04 -96.27 -23.29
CA VAL A 192 -63.87 -95.58 -23.87
C VAL A 192 -64.24 -94.23 -24.51
N SER A 193 -65.46 -94.10 -25.04
CA SER A 193 -65.91 -92.90 -25.76
C SER A 193 -66.05 -91.67 -24.85
N LYS A 194 -66.57 -91.83 -23.64
CA LYS A 194 -66.79 -90.73 -22.68
C LYS A 194 -65.49 -90.19 -22.08
N VAL A 195 -64.46 -91.03 -21.94
CA VAL A 195 -63.14 -90.57 -21.46
C VAL A 195 -62.46 -89.71 -22.52
N MET A 196 -62.66 -89.98 -23.80
CA MET A 196 -62.01 -89.25 -24.89
C MET A 196 -62.60 -87.86 -25.15
N GLU A 197 -63.90 -87.68 -24.89
CA GLU A 197 -64.59 -86.40 -25.01
C GLU A 197 -64.11 -85.39 -23.95
N ASN A 198 -64.03 -85.82 -22.68
CA ASN A 198 -63.50 -84.99 -21.59
C ASN A 198 -62.02 -84.59 -21.79
N LEU A 199 -61.23 -85.45 -22.45
CA LEU A 199 -59.80 -85.18 -22.71
C LEU A 199 -59.61 -84.11 -23.80
N LEU A 200 -60.53 -84.02 -24.76
CA LEU A 200 -60.52 -82.98 -25.80
C LEU A 200 -60.92 -81.61 -25.25
N GLU A 201 -61.85 -81.56 -24.30
CA GLU A 201 -62.28 -80.31 -23.66
C GLU A 201 -61.16 -79.69 -22.80
N VAL A 202 -60.48 -80.51 -21.97
CA VAL A 202 -59.32 -80.06 -21.18
C VAL A 202 -58.18 -79.56 -22.09
N LYS A 203 -57.98 -80.17 -23.25
CA LYS A 203 -56.97 -79.74 -24.22
C LYS A 203 -57.30 -78.37 -24.84
N ALA A 204 -58.57 -78.09 -25.09
CA ALA A 204 -59.01 -76.79 -25.62
C ALA A 204 -58.82 -75.66 -24.59
N GLU A 205 -59.15 -75.90 -23.32
CA GLU A 205 -58.91 -74.95 -22.23
C GLU A 205 -57.42 -74.72 -21.99
N MET A 206 -56.60 -75.76 -22.02
CA MET A 206 -55.14 -75.60 -21.93
C MET A 206 -54.58 -74.74 -23.07
N PHE A 207 -55.11 -74.88 -24.29
CA PHE A 207 -54.65 -74.09 -25.43
C PHE A 207 -55.05 -72.62 -25.30
N SER A 208 -56.25 -72.32 -24.79
CA SER A 208 -56.68 -70.94 -24.56
C SER A 208 -55.84 -70.27 -23.47
N VAL A 209 -55.56 -70.96 -22.36
CA VAL A 209 -54.68 -70.49 -21.28
C VAL A 209 -53.26 -70.29 -21.78
N ALA A 210 -52.71 -71.22 -22.56
CA ALA A 210 -51.38 -71.07 -23.16
C ALA A 210 -51.31 -69.86 -24.12
N SER A 211 -52.39 -69.57 -24.85
CA SER A 211 -52.47 -68.40 -25.75
C SER A 211 -52.52 -67.08 -24.96
N SER A 212 -53.27 -67.03 -23.85
CA SER A 212 -53.32 -65.87 -22.95
C SER A 212 -51.97 -65.64 -22.25
N ILE A 213 -51.31 -66.71 -21.79
CA ILE A 213 -49.97 -66.64 -21.19
C ILE A 213 -48.96 -66.12 -22.23
N ARG A 214 -48.97 -66.65 -23.46
CA ARG A 214 -48.09 -66.19 -24.54
C ARG A 214 -48.33 -64.71 -24.86
N GLY A 215 -49.59 -64.27 -24.92
CA GLY A 215 -49.95 -62.87 -25.12
C GLY A 215 -49.46 -61.96 -24.00
N GLY A 216 -49.63 -62.38 -22.73
CA GLY A 216 -49.14 -61.66 -21.55
C GLY A 216 -47.62 -61.54 -21.54
N ILE A 217 -46.90 -62.62 -21.85
CA ILE A 217 -45.44 -62.63 -21.96
C ILE A 217 -44.97 -61.68 -23.07
N GLN A 218 -45.61 -61.71 -24.24
CA GLN A 218 -45.23 -60.84 -25.36
C GLN A 218 -45.45 -59.36 -25.03
N ASN A 219 -46.56 -59.04 -24.35
CA ASN A 219 -46.83 -57.68 -23.89
C ASN A 219 -45.80 -57.23 -22.86
N TYR A 220 -45.43 -58.09 -21.90
CA TYR A 220 -44.39 -57.81 -20.92
C TYR A 220 -43.02 -57.56 -21.58
N PHE A 221 -42.64 -58.36 -22.59
CA PHE A 221 -41.42 -58.14 -23.36
C PHE A 221 -41.43 -56.80 -24.10
N ASN A 222 -42.56 -56.42 -24.70
CA ASN A 222 -42.69 -55.15 -25.39
C ASN A 222 -42.59 -53.96 -24.43
N LEU A 223 -43.28 -54.00 -23.28
CA LEU A 223 -43.19 -52.98 -22.24
C LEU A 223 -41.76 -52.85 -21.69
N THR A 224 -41.10 -53.98 -21.45
CA THR A 224 -39.72 -54.01 -20.98
C THR A 224 -38.77 -53.43 -22.03
N ARG A 225 -38.99 -53.75 -23.31
CA ARG A 225 -38.19 -53.19 -24.41
C ARG A 225 -38.35 -51.67 -24.54
N GLU A 226 -39.58 -51.16 -24.47
CA GLU A 226 -39.82 -49.70 -24.52
C GLU A 226 -39.22 -49.00 -23.29
N ARG A 227 -39.30 -49.60 -22.10
CA ARG A 227 -38.65 -49.07 -20.90
C ARG A 227 -37.13 -49.05 -21.02
N ILE A 228 -36.52 -50.12 -21.54
CA ILE A 228 -35.09 -50.19 -21.82
C ILE A 228 -34.69 -49.10 -22.83
N LYS A 229 -35.48 -48.91 -23.90
CA LYS A 229 -35.24 -47.89 -24.92
C LYS A 229 -35.33 -46.47 -24.33
N SER A 230 -36.34 -46.21 -23.50
CA SER A 230 -36.50 -44.95 -22.80
C SER A 230 -35.34 -44.66 -21.85
N LYS A 231 -34.96 -45.63 -20.99
CA LYS A 231 -33.82 -45.46 -20.09
C LYS A 231 -32.48 -45.35 -20.83
N ARG A 232 -32.32 -45.99 -21.98
CA ARG A 232 -31.14 -45.81 -22.84
C ARG A 232 -31.06 -44.37 -23.38
N SER A 233 -32.18 -43.83 -23.85
CA SER A 233 -32.26 -42.43 -24.29
C SER A 233 -31.93 -41.45 -23.15
N GLU A 234 -32.37 -41.75 -21.93
CA GLU A 234 -32.04 -40.94 -20.74
C GLU A 234 -30.54 -41.01 -20.42
N VAL A 235 -29.93 -42.20 -20.47
CA VAL A 235 -28.48 -42.38 -20.31
C VAL A 235 -27.69 -41.62 -21.38
N ASP A 236 -28.14 -41.65 -22.64
CA ASP A 236 -27.51 -40.89 -23.73
C ASP A 236 -27.61 -39.37 -23.50
N GLN A 237 -28.76 -38.88 -23.00
CA GLN A 237 -28.93 -37.48 -22.61
C GLN A 237 -28.02 -37.10 -21.43
N LEU A 238 -27.92 -37.94 -20.40
CA LEU A 238 -27.02 -37.71 -19.28
C LEU A 238 -25.55 -37.74 -19.73
N SER A 239 -25.18 -38.63 -20.65
CA SER A 239 -23.84 -38.69 -21.22
C SER A 239 -23.47 -37.42 -21.99
N THR A 240 -24.42 -36.85 -22.74
CA THR A 240 -24.20 -35.57 -23.44
C THR A 240 -24.06 -34.41 -22.45
N GLN A 241 -24.90 -34.36 -21.40
CA GLN A 241 -24.79 -33.35 -20.34
C GLN A 241 -23.44 -33.43 -19.59
N ILE A 242 -22.99 -34.64 -19.25
CA ILE A 242 -21.68 -34.86 -18.62
C ILE A 242 -20.56 -34.33 -19.52
N SER A 243 -20.65 -34.60 -20.83
CA SER A 243 -19.64 -34.13 -21.79
C SER A 243 -19.63 -32.60 -21.88
N THR A 244 -20.79 -31.95 -21.91
CA THR A 244 -20.88 -30.48 -21.92
C THR A 244 -20.35 -29.86 -20.64
N LEU A 245 -20.65 -30.45 -19.47
CA LEU A 245 -20.15 -29.98 -18.18
C LEU A 245 -18.63 -30.16 -18.04
N GLN A 246 -18.08 -31.23 -18.61
CA GLN A 246 -16.63 -31.42 -18.67
C GLN A 246 -15.94 -30.37 -19.53
N GLU A 247 -16.53 -30.00 -20.67
CA GLU A 247 -16.02 -28.92 -21.52
C GLU A 247 -16.07 -27.57 -20.80
N GLU A 248 -17.20 -27.27 -20.13
CA GLU A 248 -17.37 -26.04 -19.35
C GLU A 248 -16.36 -25.96 -18.20
N LYS A 249 -16.16 -27.07 -17.48
CA LYS A 249 -15.12 -27.17 -16.45
C LYS A 249 -13.74 -26.88 -17.02
N GLY A 250 -13.40 -27.45 -18.18
CA GLY A 250 -12.12 -27.20 -18.85
C GLY A 250 -11.94 -25.72 -19.22
N ARG A 251 -12.99 -25.06 -19.71
CA ARG A 251 -12.98 -23.61 -20.00
C ARG A 251 -12.76 -22.79 -18.73
N LEU A 252 -13.45 -23.12 -17.63
CA LEU A 252 -13.29 -22.45 -16.33
C LEU A 252 -11.86 -22.61 -15.77
N ASP A 253 -11.25 -23.79 -15.90
CA ASP A 253 -9.87 -24.03 -15.47
C ASP A 253 -8.85 -23.17 -16.25
N VAL A 254 -9.10 -22.95 -17.55
CA VAL A 254 -8.30 -22.01 -18.37
C VAL A 254 -8.45 -20.58 -17.88
N PHE A 255 -9.68 -20.11 -17.62
CA PHE A 255 -9.93 -18.77 -17.09
C PHE A 255 -9.27 -18.56 -15.72
N ILE A 256 -9.41 -19.52 -14.80
CA ILE A 256 -8.77 -19.47 -13.48
C ILE A 256 -7.23 -19.37 -13.62
N SER A 257 -6.65 -20.08 -14.59
CA SER A 257 -5.21 -20.04 -14.84
C SER A 257 -4.77 -18.67 -15.40
N GLN A 258 -5.56 -18.09 -16.29
CA GLN A 258 -5.33 -16.73 -16.82
C GLN A 258 -5.43 -15.68 -15.70
N ASP A 259 -6.49 -15.71 -14.90
CA ASP A 259 -6.70 -14.78 -13.79
C ASP A 259 -5.58 -14.87 -12.75
N LYS A 260 -5.09 -16.08 -12.45
CA LYS A 260 -3.91 -16.27 -11.60
C LYS A 260 -2.66 -15.60 -12.19
N GLY A 261 -2.49 -15.68 -13.52
CA GLY A 261 -1.40 -15.01 -14.23
C GLY A 261 -1.51 -13.49 -14.13
N ILE A 262 -2.70 -12.93 -14.38
CA ILE A 262 -2.98 -11.49 -14.26
C ILE A 262 -2.74 -11.02 -12.82
N LEU A 263 -3.26 -11.75 -11.83
CA LEU A 263 -3.09 -11.41 -10.41
C LEU A 263 -1.60 -11.37 -10.00
N LYS A 264 -0.79 -12.30 -10.54
CA LYS A 264 0.65 -12.30 -10.31
C LYS A 264 1.32 -11.05 -10.92
N SER A 265 0.98 -10.71 -12.17
CA SER A 265 1.49 -9.48 -12.82
C SER A 265 1.12 -8.22 -12.04
N VAL A 266 -0.15 -8.10 -11.64
CA VAL A 266 -0.64 -6.95 -10.85
C VAL A 266 0.09 -6.85 -9.51
N LYS A 267 0.37 -7.99 -8.86
CA LYS A 267 1.13 -8.02 -7.60
C LYS A 267 2.59 -7.56 -7.80
N GLU A 268 3.21 -7.94 -8.90
CA GLU A 268 4.55 -7.49 -9.27
C GLU A 268 4.57 -5.99 -9.58
N ASP A 269 3.55 -5.47 -10.27
CA ASP A 269 3.37 -4.03 -10.56
C ASP A 269 3.21 -3.21 -9.29
N ILE A 270 2.32 -3.62 -8.38
CA ILE A 270 2.14 -2.99 -7.06
C ILE A 270 3.46 -2.96 -6.29
N SER A 271 4.24 -4.06 -6.34
CA SER A 271 5.54 -4.10 -5.67
C SER A 271 6.55 -3.14 -6.30
N ARG A 272 6.54 -2.97 -7.62
CA ARG A 272 7.42 -2.02 -8.34
C ARG A 272 7.03 -0.58 -8.02
N GLU A 273 5.74 -0.26 -8.10
CA GLU A 273 5.24 1.08 -7.77
C GLU A 273 5.51 1.45 -6.32
N ARG A 274 5.33 0.52 -5.38
CA ARG A 274 5.65 0.77 -3.97
C ARG A 274 7.12 1.13 -3.76
N LYS A 275 8.05 0.41 -4.40
CA LYS A 275 9.48 0.75 -4.37
C LYS A 275 9.76 2.13 -4.98
N SER A 276 9.09 2.46 -6.09
CA SER A 276 9.21 3.78 -6.73
C SER A 276 8.70 4.90 -5.81
N LEU A 277 7.56 4.67 -5.14
CA LEU A 277 6.95 5.60 -4.19
C LEU A 277 7.83 5.80 -2.95
N ASP A 278 8.38 4.73 -2.39
CA ASP A 278 9.34 4.80 -1.28
C ASP A 278 10.59 5.60 -1.68
N SER A 279 11.14 5.37 -2.89
CA SER A 279 12.29 6.14 -3.39
C SER A 279 11.97 7.62 -3.62
N SER A 280 10.74 7.92 -4.07
CA SER A 280 10.27 9.30 -4.26
C SER A 280 10.03 9.99 -2.93
N SER A 281 9.52 9.26 -1.94
CA SER A 281 9.35 9.74 -0.56
C SER A 281 10.68 10.10 0.09
N LEU A 282 11.71 9.25 -0.08
CA LEU A 282 13.08 9.55 0.39
C LEU A 282 13.64 10.81 -0.28
N LYS A 283 13.50 10.96 -1.60
CA LYS A 283 13.91 12.17 -2.33
C LYS A 283 13.16 13.41 -1.85
N LEU A 284 11.85 13.32 -1.59
CA LEU A 284 11.07 14.43 -1.03
C LEU A 284 11.56 14.81 0.37
N HIS A 285 11.92 13.83 1.20
CA HIS A 285 12.46 14.11 2.53
C HIS A 285 13.85 14.77 2.46
N GLU A 286 14.70 14.36 1.52
CA GLU A 286 15.98 15.00 1.24
C GLU A 286 15.80 16.44 0.77
N LEU A 287 14.93 16.67 -0.24
CA LEU A 287 14.62 18.00 -0.76
C LEU A 287 14.05 18.92 0.33
N ASN A 288 13.17 18.39 1.19
CA ASN A 288 12.60 19.15 2.30
C ASN A 288 13.68 19.50 3.35
N GLY A 289 14.65 18.60 3.55
CA GLY A 289 15.85 18.87 4.33
C GLY A 289 16.66 20.04 3.75
N GLU A 290 16.93 20.02 2.44
CA GLU A 290 17.64 21.11 1.74
C GLU A 290 16.89 22.45 1.83
N VAL A 291 15.57 22.44 1.61
CA VAL A 291 14.72 23.64 1.76
C VAL A 291 14.83 24.22 3.16
N SER A 292 14.84 23.38 4.21
CA SER A 292 14.99 23.85 5.59
C SER A 292 16.35 24.53 5.84
N VAL A 293 17.43 24.02 5.22
CA VAL A 293 18.77 24.60 5.32
C VAL A 293 18.83 25.94 4.55
N LEU A 294 18.24 26.00 3.35
CA LEU A 294 18.17 27.23 2.56
C LEU A 294 17.34 28.31 3.27
N LEU A 295 16.24 27.95 3.93
CA LEU A 295 15.45 28.88 4.72
C LEU A 295 16.23 29.44 5.92
N LYS A 296 17.00 28.61 6.63
CA LYS A 296 17.90 29.08 7.69
C LYS A 296 18.94 30.06 7.17
N LYS A 297 19.61 29.71 6.06
CA LYS A 297 20.61 30.56 5.41
C LYS A 297 20.01 31.89 4.93
N ASN A 298 18.80 31.86 4.38
CA ASN A 298 18.10 33.07 3.93
C ASN A 298 17.72 33.97 5.12
N ASN A 299 17.25 33.39 6.23
CA ASN A 299 16.96 34.15 7.44
C ASN A 299 18.22 34.82 8.03
N GLU A 300 19.36 34.11 8.04
CA GLU A 300 20.66 34.68 8.42
C GLU A 300 21.08 35.82 7.48
N ALA A 301 20.88 35.68 6.17
CA ALA A 301 21.14 36.73 5.18
C ALA A 301 20.23 37.96 5.39
N ILE A 302 18.97 37.77 5.76
CA ILE A 302 18.04 38.86 6.10
C ILE A 302 18.49 39.58 7.38
N LEU A 303 18.89 38.85 8.42
CA LEU A 303 19.39 39.42 9.67
C LEU A 303 20.67 40.23 9.45
N THR A 304 21.63 39.69 8.70
CA THR A 304 22.86 40.40 8.34
C THR A 304 22.57 41.67 7.53
N LYS A 305 21.68 41.61 6.53
CA LYS A 305 21.26 42.79 5.77
C LYS A 305 20.59 43.85 6.65
N LYS A 306 19.75 43.43 7.61
CA LYS A 306 19.12 44.35 8.58
C LYS A 306 20.16 45.04 9.46
N ASN A 307 21.16 44.30 9.94
CA ASN A 307 22.25 44.85 10.76
C ASN A 307 23.11 45.84 9.95
N LEU A 308 23.40 45.54 8.68
CA LEU A 308 24.10 46.46 7.79
C LEU A 308 23.31 47.75 7.55
N TYR A 309 21.99 47.64 7.34
CA TYR A 309 21.12 48.80 7.19
C TYR A 309 21.10 49.68 8.45
N LEU A 310 21.00 49.07 9.64
CA LEU A 310 21.07 49.81 10.90
C LEU A 310 22.41 50.54 11.07
N LYS A 311 23.51 49.89 10.68
CA LYS A 311 24.85 50.49 10.70
C LYS A 311 24.99 51.64 9.71
N GLU A 312 24.37 51.54 8.54
CA GLU A 312 24.33 52.62 7.54
C GLU A 312 23.56 53.84 8.07
N VAL A 313 22.41 53.62 8.72
CA VAL A 313 21.63 54.69 9.37
C VAL A 313 22.44 55.34 10.50
N GLU A 314 23.13 54.56 11.33
CA GLU A 314 24.02 55.08 12.38
C GLU A 314 25.19 55.89 11.81
N LEU A 315 25.80 55.42 10.71
CA LEU A 315 26.86 56.15 10.01
C LEU A 315 26.34 57.47 9.44
N ASN A 316 25.18 57.48 8.79
CA ASN A 316 24.58 58.69 8.22
C ASN A 316 24.22 59.71 9.30
N ASN A 317 23.70 59.25 10.45
CA ASN A 317 23.48 60.12 11.61
C ASN A 317 24.81 60.71 12.11
N SER A 318 25.86 59.89 12.19
CA SER A 318 27.20 60.35 12.59
C SER A 318 27.77 61.38 11.61
N ILE A 319 27.64 61.15 10.30
CA ILE A 319 28.04 62.09 9.25
C ILE A 319 27.28 63.41 9.43
N SER A 320 25.96 63.38 9.62
CA SER A 320 25.16 64.59 9.85
C SER A 320 25.63 65.37 11.07
N THR A 321 25.96 64.68 12.18
CA THR A 321 26.52 65.35 13.37
C THR A 321 27.89 65.97 13.10
N ILE A 322 28.75 65.29 12.34
CA ILE A 322 30.07 65.82 11.96
C ILE A 322 29.92 67.04 11.05
N GLU A 323 28.99 67.02 10.08
CA GLU A 323 28.71 68.17 9.21
C GLU A 323 28.23 69.38 10.02
N GLN A 324 27.38 69.17 11.03
CA GLN A 324 26.98 70.23 11.96
C GLN A 324 28.17 70.77 12.75
N GLN A 325 29.05 69.89 13.24
CA GLN A 325 30.27 70.30 13.94
C GLN A 325 31.19 71.10 13.02
N ILE A 326 31.42 70.66 11.78
CA ILE A 326 32.22 71.39 10.79
C ILE A 326 31.64 72.78 10.53
N LYS A 327 30.32 72.90 10.33
CA LYS A 327 29.66 74.20 10.16
C LYS A 327 29.84 75.10 11.38
N SER A 328 29.65 74.56 12.59
CA SER A 328 29.85 75.33 13.82
C SER A 328 31.30 75.81 14.00
N LYS A 329 32.28 74.94 13.69
CA LYS A 329 33.71 75.26 13.76
C LYS A 329 34.13 76.27 12.70
N HIS A 330 33.51 76.21 11.52
CA HIS A 330 33.75 77.19 10.47
C HIS A 330 33.26 78.58 10.88
N LEU A 331 32.06 78.68 11.48
CA LEU A 331 31.56 79.93 12.05
C LEU A 331 32.44 80.45 13.20
N GLU A 332 32.94 79.56 14.07
CA GLU A 332 33.92 79.92 15.10
C GLU A 332 35.20 80.48 14.48
N LEU A 333 35.76 79.81 13.47
CA LEU A 333 36.97 80.27 12.76
C LEU A 333 36.78 81.63 12.11
N GLU A 334 35.64 81.85 11.45
CA GLU A 334 35.32 83.14 10.83
C GLU A 334 35.24 84.26 11.88
N SER A 335 34.60 83.98 13.02
CA SER A 335 34.53 84.94 14.15
C SER A 335 35.92 85.24 14.76
N VAL A 336 36.81 84.25 14.80
CA VAL A 336 38.19 84.42 15.27
C VAL A 336 38.99 85.23 14.26
N HIS A 337 38.83 84.98 12.97
CA HIS A 337 39.49 85.73 11.91
C HIS A 337 39.08 87.20 11.92
N GLU A 338 37.80 87.49 12.15
CA GLU A 338 37.29 88.85 12.32
C GLU A 338 37.91 89.55 13.54
N LYS A 339 38.02 88.84 14.68
CA LYS A 339 38.68 89.37 15.89
C LYS A 339 40.16 89.65 15.67
N ILE A 340 40.87 88.76 14.96
CA ILE A 340 42.29 88.96 14.61
C ILE A 340 42.44 90.18 13.69
N SER A 341 41.63 90.30 12.64
CA SER A 341 41.62 91.45 11.72
C SER A 341 41.38 92.79 12.45
N LYS A 342 40.41 92.82 13.37
CA LYS A 342 40.13 94.00 14.21
C LYS A 342 41.26 94.30 15.20
N GLY A 343 41.97 93.28 15.68
CA GLY A 343 43.13 93.41 16.58
C GLY A 343 44.37 93.94 15.85
N THR A 344 44.67 93.43 14.66
CA THR A 344 45.82 93.85 13.84
C THR A 344 45.67 95.29 13.36
N ALA A 345 44.47 95.69 12.92
CA ALA A 345 44.20 97.07 12.52
C ALA A 345 44.44 98.09 13.66
N LYS A 346 44.13 97.72 14.91
CA LYS A 346 44.40 98.57 16.08
C LYS A 346 45.88 98.56 16.48
N ALA A 347 46.59 97.43 16.36
CA ALA A 347 48.02 97.37 16.71
C ALA A 347 48.89 98.17 15.74
N ASP A 348 48.51 98.21 14.46
CA ASP A 348 49.28 98.90 13.43
C ASP A 348 49.08 100.43 13.45
N THR A 349 47.93 100.94 13.93
CA THR A 349 47.76 102.38 14.17
C THR A 349 48.64 102.88 15.33
N TYR A 350 48.75 102.14 16.44
CA TYR A 350 49.59 102.54 17.58
C TYR A 350 51.10 102.49 17.29
N THR A 351 51.55 101.50 16.51
CA THR A 351 52.98 101.39 16.16
C THR A 351 53.40 102.55 15.23
N ARG A 352 52.48 103.00 14.37
CA ARG A 352 52.67 104.14 13.48
C ARG A 352 52.76 105.47 14.25
N ASP A 353 51.92 105.69 15.25
CA ASP A 353 51.95 106.91 16.08
C ASP A 353 53.24 107.04 16.92
N LEU A 354 53.79 105.91 17.40
CA LEU A 354 55.04 105.90 18.14
C LEU A 354 56.25 106.31 17.28
N SER A 355 56.30 105.78 16.06
CA SER A 355 57.34 106.12 15.09
C SER A 355 57.24 107.59 14.64
N GLY A 356 56.01 108.13 14.59
CA GLY A 356 55.72 109.54 14.32
C GLY A 356 56.26 110.44 15.43
N HIS A 357 55.95 110.15 16.69
CA HIS A 357 56.43 110.93 17.84
C HIS A 357 57.96 110.95 17.97
N MET A 358 58.63 109.81 17.73
CA MET A 358 60.10 109.76 17.77
C MET A 358 60.75 110.57 16.64
N LYS A 359 60.12 110.60 15.45
CA LYS A 359 60.61 111.40 14.32
C LYS A 359 60.39 112.90 14.56
N GLU A 360 59.22 113.26 15.07
CA GLU A 360 58.86 114.64 15.40
C GLU A 360 59.76 115.22 16.51
N SER A 361 59.98 114.46 17.59
CA SER A 361 60.89 114.85 18.68
C SER A 361 62.33 115.09 18.20
N ARG A 362 62.81 114.29 17.23
CA ARG A 362 64.15 114.49 16.64
C ARG A 362 64.24 115.80 15.84
N ILE A 363 63.18 116.14 15.11
CA ILE A 363 63.12 117.38 14.32
C ILE A 363 63.09 118.58 15.26
N GLN A 364 62.22 118.57 16.28
CA GLN A 364 62.11 119.63 17.27
C GLN A 364 63.43 119.86 18.01
N LEU A 365 64.09 118.80 18.47
CA LEU A 365 65.40 118.89 19.11
C LEU A 365 66.45 119.53 18.19
N GLY A 366 66.43 119.18 16.90
CA GLY A 366 67.31 119.78 15.89
C GLY A 366 67.08 121.29 15.72
N CYS A 367 65.80 121.71 15.65
CA CYS A 367 65.45 123.13 15.55
C CYS A 367 65.89 123.93 16.79
N TYR A 368 65.68 123.40 18.00
CA TYR A 368 66.14 124.07 19.23
C TYR A 368 67.67 124.12 19.35
N MET A 369 68.37 123.07 18.92
CA MET A 369 69.85 123.07 18.86
C MET A 369 70.38 124.12 17.89
N LEU A 370 69.74 124.26 16.72
CA LEU A 370 70.09 125.29 15.75
C LEU A 370 69.84 126.69 16.31
N LEU A 371 68.69 126.91 16.99
CA LEU A 371 68.37 128.17 17.66
C LEU A 371 69.36 128.50 18.79
N ALA A 372 69.77 127.51 19.59
CA ALA A 372 70.78 127.72 20.64
C ALA A 372 72.14 128.10 20.03
N LEU A 373 72.53 127.46 18.92
CA LEU A 373 73.78 127.76 18.23
C LEU A 373 73.78 129.18 17.63
N THR A 374 72.65 129.63 17.06
CA THR A 374 72.55 131.01 16.55
C THR A 374 72.61 132.04 17.67
N LEU A 375 72.01 131.78 18.84
CA LEU A 375 72.10 132.65 20.02
C LEU A 375 73.54 132.73 20.58
N ILE A 376 74.25 131.60 20.63
CA ILE A 376 75.67 131.57 21.03
C ILE A 376 76.53 132.36 20.03
N GLY A 377 76.29 132.18 18.73
CA GLY A 377 77.00 132.93 17.69
C GLY A 377 76.74 134.44 17.80
N PHE A 378 75.48 134.83 18.01
CA PHE A 378 75.08 136.23 18.13
C PHE A 378 75.65 136.91 19.38
N THR A 379 75.59 136.23 20.53
CA THR A 379 76.21 136.74 21.77
C THR A 379 77.73 136.86 21.64
N SER A 380 78.40 135.87 21.05
CA SER A 380 79.84 135.94 20.76
C SER A 380 80.20 137.11 19.85
N PHE A 381 79.38 137.38 18.83
CA PHE A 381 79.54 138.53 17.94
C PHE A 381 79.39 139.86 18.68
N ILE A 382 78.37 140.00 19.54
CA ILE A 382 78.21 141.20 20.38
C ILE A 382 79.43 141.39 21.29
N PHE A 383 79.90 140.32 21.94
CA PHE A 383 81.09 140.40 22.79
C PHE A 383 82.33 140.83 22.01
N TRP A 384 82.52 140.32 20.79
CA TRP A 384 83.60 140.72 19.90
C TRP A 384 83.55 142.21 19.56
N GLU A 385 82.39 142.72 19.12
CA GLU A 385 82.20 144.15 18.83
C GLU A 385 82.42 145.01 20.07
N VAL A 386 81.87 144.63 21.22
CA VAL A 386 82.08 145.38 22.47
C VAL A 386 83.57 145.42 22.84
N TYR A 387 84.28 144.30 22.69
CA TYR A 387 85.72 144.23 22.96
C TYR A 387 86.54 145.08 21.99
N ASP A 388 86.26 145.00 20.68
CA ASP A 388 86.98 145.78 19.65
C ASP A 388 86.77 147.30 19.87
N ARG A 389 85.53 147.71 20.14
CA ARG A 389 85.21 149.11 20.45
C ARG A 389 85.84 149.57 21.76
N ALA A 390 85.89 148.72 22.79
CA ALA A 390 86.55 149.04 24.05
C ALA A 390 88.07 149.18 23.87
N SER A 391 88.71 148.29 23.09
CA SER A 391 90.13 148.35 22.76
C SER A 391 90.48 149.62 21.96
N SER A 392 89.67 149.94 20.94
CA SER A 392 89.78 151.18 20.17
C SER A 392 89.64 152.43 21.06
N LEU A 393 88.76 152.38 22.06
CA LEU A 393 88.61 153.46 23.04
C LEU A 393 89.87 153.64 23.89
N ILE A 394 90.51 152.54 24.33
CA ILE A 394 91.78 152.60 25.07
C ILE A 394 92.89 153.23 24.21
N GLY A 395 92.97 152.86 22.93
CA GLY A 395 93.93 153.45 21.99
C GLY A 395 93.73 154.95 21.76
N SER A 396 92.48 155.38 21.57
CA SER A 396 92.15 156.81 21.44
C SER A 396 92.36 157.61 22.73
N PHE A 397 92.18 156.97 23.90
CA PHE A 397 92.43 157.59 25.20
C PHE A 397 93.92 157.94 25.40
N ASN A 398 94.84 157.05 25.02
CA ASN A 398 96.29 157.33 25.11
C ASN A 398 96.75 158.50 24.21
N THR A 399 95.91 158.94 23.26
CA THR A 399 96.25 159.99 22.30
C THR A 399 95.65 161.36 22.68
N ALA A 400 94.63 161.41 23.53
CA ALA A 400 93.91 162.64 23.91
C ALA A 400 94.17 163.02 25.38
N GLN A 401 95.12 163.93 25.62
CA GLN A 401 95.71 164.16 26.94
C GLN A 401 94.84 164.96 27.95
N ASP A 402 93.61 165.37 27.62
CA ASP A 402 92.75 166.18 28.51
C ASP A 402 91.28 165.72 28.61
N THR A 403 90.95 164.48 28.27
CA THR A 403 89.54 164.01 28.35
C THR A 403 89.21 163.39 29.71
N ASN A 404 88.26 164.00 30.44
CA ASN A 404 87.79 163.49 31.73
C ASN A 404 86.93 162.22 31.55
N ILE A 405 87.47 161.07 31.94
CA ILE A 405 86.84 159.74 31.82
C ILE A 405 85.42 159.73 32.40
N TRP A 406 85.20 160.44 33.51
CA TRP A 406 83.90 160.45 34.19
C TRP A 406 82.79 161.04 33.33
N GLN A 407 83.06 162.12 32.59
CA GLN A 407 82.05 162.74 31.72
C GLN A 407 81.71 161.84 30.53
N LEU A 408 82.71 161.15 29.97
CA LEU A 408 82.52 160.22 28.87
C LEU A 408 81.70 158.99 29.28
N LEU A 409 81.98 158.45 30.48
CA LEU A 409 81.28 157.29 31.02
C LEU A 409 79.84 157.65 31.38
N LEU A 410 79.61 158.83 31.99
CA LEU A 410 78.25 159.29 32.33
C LEU A 410 77.40 159.50 31.07
N SER A 411 77.96 160.14 30.04
CA SER A 411 77.29 160.40 28.76
C SER A 411 76.87 159.11 28.04
N ARG A 412 77.65 158.03 28.18
CA ARG A 412 77.39 156.75 27.50
C ARG A 412 76.75 155.69 28.41
N SER A 413 76.55 155.97 29.69
CA SER A 413 75.93 155.04 30.65
C SER A 413 74.54 154.54 30.24
N PRO A 414 73.63 155.34 29.63
CA PRO A 414 72.33 154.83 29.20
C PRO A 414 72.46 153.78 28.08
N LEU A 415 73.46 153.94 27.20
CA LEU A 415 73.75 152.99 26.13
C LEU A 415 74.29 151.66 26.71
N ILE A 416 75.17 151.73 27.71
CA ILE A 416 75.71 150.55 28.40
C ILE A 416 74.60 149.81 29.16
N LEU A 417 73.68 150.54 29.80
CA LEU A 417 72.52 149.92 30.46
C LEU A 417 71.60 149.25 29.43
N ALA A 418 71.34 149.87 28.29
CA ALA A 418 70.54 149.25 27.24
C ALA A 418 71.17 147.96 26.68
N THR A 419 72.49 147.94 26.44
CA THR A 419 73.18 146.75 25.93
C THR A 419 73.29 145.65 26.98
N THR A 420 73.46 145.97 28.26
CA THR A 420 73.47 144.98 29.34
C THR A 420 72.10 144.33 29.54
N VAL A 421 71.00 145.10 29.46
CA VAL A 421 69.64 144.53 29.50
C VAL A 421 69.39 143.61 28.31
N LEU A 422 69.77 144.02 27.10
CA LEU A 422 69.66 143.17 25.91
C LEU A 422 70.50 141.89 26.04
N LEU A 423 71.75 142.00 26.47
CA LEU A 423 72.64 140.85 26.67
C LEU A 423 72.07 139.89 27.73
N THR A 424 71.54 140.43 28.83
CA THR A 424 70.89 139.64 29.88
C THR A 424 69.65 138.93 29.34
N GLY A 425 68.85 139.59 28.50
CA GLY A 425 67.70 138.99 27.82
C GLY A 425 68.10 137.83 26.89
N PHE A 426 69.14 138.01 26.09
CA PHE A 426 69.67 136.94 25.22
C PHE A 426 70.24 135.77 26.03
N LEU A 427 70.92 136.05 27.14
CA LEU A 427 71.45 135.01 28.01
C LEU A 427 70.33 134.22 28.70
N ALA A 428 69.28 134.88 29.17
CA ALA A 428 68.09 134.23 29.72
C ALA A 428 67.39 133.35 28.68
N LEU A 429 67.28 133.82 27.43
CA LEU A 429 66.73 133.04 26.32
C LEU A 429 67.59 131.81 25.99
N LEU A 430 68.91 131.95 26.06
CA LEU A 430 69.85 130.82 25.91
C LEU A 430 69.66 129.80 27.03
N PHE A 431 69.60 130.22 28.30
CA PHE A 431 69.32 129.30 29.41
C PHE A 431 67.98 128.59 29.26
N PHE A 432 66.94 129.28 28.81
CA PHE A 432 65.64 128.67 28.53
C PHE A 432 65.74 127.60 27.44
N THR A 433 66.37 127.92 26.31
CA THR A 433 66.53 126.97 25.19
C THR A 433 67.37 125.75 25.59
N VAL A 434 68.46 125.93 26.33
CA VAL A 434 69.28 124.82 26.84
C VAL A 434 68.50 123.93 27.81
N ASN A 435 67.76 124.52 28.75
CA ASN A 435 66.93 123.75 29.68
C ASN A 435 65.83 122.97 28.94
N HIS A 436 65.25 123.57 27.89
CA HIS A 436 64.25 122.91 27.06
C HIS A 436 64.85 121.76 26.24
N ILE A 437 66.05 121.93 25.68
CA ILE A 437 66.81 120.85 25.01
C ILE A 437 67.06 119.69 25.99
N ILE A 438 67.48 119.98 27.22
CA ILE A 438 67.72 118.96 28.25
C ILE A 438 66.42 118.21 28.57
N SER A 439 65.29 118.92 28.73
CA SER A 439 63.98 118.31 28.98
C SER A 439 63.57 117.38 27.84
N LEU A 440 63.60 117.87 26.59
CA LEU A 440 63.24 117.08 25.41
C LEU A 440 64.12 115.83 25.25
N ASN A 441 65.41 115.94 25.55
CA ASN A 441 66.33 114.81 25.49
C ASN A 441 66.06 113.79 26.62
N LYS A 442 65.68 114.26 27.82
CA LYS A 442 65.26 113.39 28.93
C LYS A 442 63.99 112.62 28.58
N ASP A 443 63.00 113.28 27.97
CA ASP A 443 61.76 112.63 27.54
C ASP A 443 62.03 111.60 26.44
N ARG A 444 62.88 111.93 25.46
CA ARG A 444 63.33 110.99 24.43
C ARG A 444 64.06 109.77 25.04
N MET A 445 64.95 109.99 25.99
CA MET A 445 65.67 108.91 26.68
C MET A 445 64.71 108.01 27.46
N ASN A 446 63.73 108.59 28.16
CA ASN A 446 62.71 107.82 28.88
C ASN A 446 61.86 106.98 27.93
N MET A 447 61.48 107.52 26.78
CA MET A 447 60.74 106.80 25.74
C MET A 447 61.56 105.65 25.15
N LEU A 448 62.86 105.85 24.89
CA LEU A 448 63.77 104.78 24.45
C LEU A 448 63.95 103.69 25.50
N LYS A 449 64.11 104.06 26.78
CA LYS A 449 64.18 103.12 27.90
C LYS A 449 62.90 102.27 27.99
N ALA A 450 61.73 102.89 27.84
CA ALA A 450 60.46 102.18 27.84
C ALA A 450 60.32 101.22 26.65
N SER A 451 60.77 101.63 25.46
CA SER A 451 60.79 100.78 24.27
C SER A 451 61.68 99.54 24.45
N ILE A 452 62.89 99.71 25.00
CA ILE A 452 63.82 98.60 25.28
C ILE A 452 63.27 97.70 26.38
N LEU A 453 62.73 98.27 27.46
CA LEU A 453 62.15 97.50 28.56
C LEU A 453 60.95 96.68 28.09
N ALA A 454 60.09 97.24 27.25
CA ALA A 454 59.00 96.50 26.64
C ALA A 454 59.47 95.39 25.71
N GLU A 455 60.57 95.60 24.99
CA GLU A 455 61.21 94.56 24.19
C GLU A 455 61.78 93.43 25.06
N GLN A 456 62.47 93.75 26.16
CA GLN A 456 63.00 92.75 27.10
C GLN A 456 61.89 91.96 27.80
N ILE A 457 60.81 92.61 28.23
CA ILE A 457 59.64 91.92 28.81
C ILE A 457 58.97 91.04 27.75
N SER A 458 58.84 91.51 26.51
CA SER A 458 58.28 90.69 25.43
C SER A 458 59.14 89.46 25.11
N VAL A 459 60.48 89.61 25.11
CA VAL A 459 61.40 88.50 24.82
C VAL A 459 61.41 87.48 25.97
N SER A 460 61.34 87.94 27.22
CA SER A 460 61.24 87.04 28.39
C SER A 460 59.90 86.32 28.45
N LEU A 461 58.77 86.97 28.17
CA LEU A 461 57.46 86.31 28.09
C LEU A 461 57.40 85.26 26.96
N ALA A 462 58.07 85.50 25.84
CA ALA A 462 58.07 84.59 24.69
C ALA A 462 58.84 83.29 24.94
N ASN A 463 59.73 83.25 25.94
CA ASN A 463 60.50 82.07 26.31
C ASN A 463 59.78 81.18 27.35
N ASP A 464 58.88 81.74 28.15
CA ASP A 464 58.17 81.01 29.24
C ASP A 464 56.86 80.33 28.80
N PHE A 465 56.29 80.71 27.65
CA PHE A 465 55.02 80.15 27.16
C PHE A 465 55.20 79.44 25.82
N ALA A 466 54.72 78.19 25.71
CA ALA A 466 54.64 77.41 24.47
C ALA A 466 53.57 77.96 23.50
N LEU A 467 53.61 79.26 23.22
CA LEU A 467 52.67 79.96 22.36
C LEU A 467 53.12 79.90 20.90
N THR A 468 52.15 79.77 20.00
CA THR A 468 52.34 79.78 18.55
C THR A 468 52.96 81.12 18.11
N ARG A 469 53.82 81.09 17.08
CA ARG A 469 54.61 82.25 16.61
C ARG A 469 53.76 83.50 16.32
N ALA A 470 52.52 83.32 15.88
CA ALA A 470 51.57 84.41 15.64
C ALA A 470 51.08 85.07 16.95
N GLN A 471 50.73 84.26 17.97
CA GLN A 471 50.31 84.77 19.29
C GLN A 471 51.44 85.48 20.02
N ARG A 472 52.69 85.01 19.86
CA ARG A 472 53.90 85.68 20.39
C ARG A 472 54.06 87.10 19.85
N LEU A 473 53.81 87.28 18.56
CA LEU A 473 53.97 88.59 17.92
C LEU A 473 52.86 89.57 18.35
N GLU A 474 51.64 89.09 18.54
CA GLU A 474 50.51 89.91 19.00
C GLU A 474 50.67 90.33 20.48
N GLN A 475 51.09 89.42 21.35
CA GLN A 475 51.37 89.74 22.75
C GLN A 475 52.55 90.71 22.90
N SER A 476 53.59 90.55 22.08
CA SER A 476 54.73 91.49 22.01
C SER A 476 54.27 92.90 21.66
N LYS A 477 53.44 93.03 20.60
CA LYS A 477 52.91 94.32 20.17
C LYS A 477 52.02 94.94 21.25
N LYS A 478 51.11 94.18 21.85
CA LYS A 478 50.20 94.66 22.91
C LYS A 478 50.96 95.15 24.15
N LEU A 479 51.98 94.41 24.56
CA LEU A 479 52.79 94.73 25.75
C LEU A 479 53.69 95.95 25.52
N LYS A 480 54.23 96.12 24.30
CA LYS A 480 54.92 97.36 23.89
C LYS A 480 54.00 98.58 23.99
N VAL A 481 52.79 98.49 23.46
CA VAL A 481 51.82 99.60 23.53
C VAL A 481 51.40 99.88 24.97
N GLU A 482 51.14 98.86 25.79
CA GLU A 482 50.68 99.06 27.17
C GLU A 482 51.74 99.70 28.08
N ILE A 483 53.01 99.27 27.98
CA ILE A 483 54.11 99.85 28.76
C ILE A 483 54.32 101.31 28.37
N ILE A 484 54.27 101.58 27.06
CA ILE A 484 54.40 102.94 26.54
C ILE A 484 53.23 103.82 27.00
N MET A 485 51.99 103.30 26.97
CA MET A 485 50.80 104.04 27.41
C MET A 485 50.86 104.36 28.90
N LYS A 486 51.25 103.40 29.75
CA LYS A 486 51.46 103.63 31.19
C LYS A 486 52.60 104.62 31.45
N LEU A 487 53.66 104.61 30.62
CA LEU A 487 54.73 105.61 30.70
C LEU A 487 54.19 107.01 30.39
N PHE A 488 53.36 107.16 29.36
CA PHE A 488 52.74 108.43 28.99
C PHE A 488 51.69 108.91 30.01
N GLU A 489 50.87 108.02 30.56
CA GLU A 489 49.94 108.33 31.65
C GLU A 489 50.68 108.81 32.91
N SER A 490 51.89 108.28 33.17
CA SER A 490 52.72 108.72 34.30
C SER A 490 53.44 110.06 34.06
N GLN A 491 53.52 110.55 32.82
CA GLN A 491 54.21 111.80 32.46
C GLN A 491 53.33 113.05 32.56
N GLN A 492 52.05 112.95 32.96
CA GLN A 492 51.28 114.14 33.34
C GLN A 492 51.85 114.77 34.62
N PRO A 493 51.94 116.12 34.71
CA PRO A 493 52.76 116.77 35.72
C PRO A 493 52.05 116.73 37.07
N THR A 494 52.35 115.72 37.88
CA THR A 494 52.22 115.84 39.32
C THR A 494 53.59 115.69 39.95
N SER A 495 54.09 116.82 40.46
CA SER A 495 55.29 116.87 41.27
C SER A 495 55.15 115.90 42.45
N LYS A 496 56.21 115.12 42.70
CA LYS A 496 56.35 113.97 43.64
C LYS A 496 56.13 112.60 42.97
N LEU A 497 57.04 112.23 42.06
CA LEU A 497 56.88 111.07 41.17
C LEU A 497 58.00 110.02 41.22
N ASP A 498 58.80 109.91 42.29
CA ASP A 498 59.83 108.85 42.35
C ASP A 498 59.53 107.73 43.38
N ALA A 499 58.80 108.01 44.47
CA ALA A 499 58.42 106.98 45.45
C ALA A 499 57.11 106.22 45.08
N LYS A 500 56.17 106.92 44.42
CA LYS A 500 54.87 106.34 44.02
C LYS A 500 55.01 105.39 42.82
N ASN A 501 55.94 105.67 41.91
CA ASN A 501 56.21 104.85 40.73
C ASN A 501 56.83 103.50 41.09
N MET A 502 57.71 103.46 42.11
CA MET A 502 58.23 102.19 42.61
C MET A 502 57.12 101.38 43.30
N SER A 503 56.27 102.02 44.10
CA SER A 503 55.13 101.36 44.79
C SER A 503 54.10 100.75 43.83
N ILE A 504 53.73 101.44 42.74
CA ILE A 504 52.78 100.92 41.75
C ILE A 504 53.39 99.74 40.98
N MET A 505 54.69 99.80 40.67
CA MET A 505 55.40 98.70 40.01
C MET A 505 55.53 97.48 40.93
N THR A 506 55.77 97.67 42.23
CA THR A 506 55.76 96.57 43.22
C THR A 506 54.36 95.96 43.36
N GLN A 507 53.30 96.78 43.34
CA GLN A 507 51.91 96.29 43.40
C GLN A 507 51.51 95.48 42.15
N ALA A 508 51.96 95.89 40.96
CA ALA A 508 51.71 95.17 39.71
C ALA A 508 52.46 93.83 39.68
N ILE A 509 53.69 93.79 40.19
CA ILE A 509 54.47 92.55 40.32
C ILE A 509 53.82 91.59 41.34
N ASP A 510 53.34 92.10 42.48
CA ASP A 510 52.67 91.29 43.50
C ASP A 510 51.33 90.71 43.04
N THR A 511 50.58 91.44 42.21
CA THR A 511 49.33 90.92 41.61
C THR A 511 49.61 89.84 40.58
N ILE A 512 50.65 90.00 39.75
CA ILE A 512 51.07 88.97 38.78
C ILE A 512 51.55 87.70 39.51
N LEU A 513 52.28 87.84 40.62
CA LEU A 513 52.72 86.70 41.44
C LEU A 513 51.55 86.02 42.17
N LYS A 514 50.53 86.76 42.61
CA LYS A 514 49.30 86.18 43.19
C LYS A 514 48.49 85.38 42.16
N VAL A 515 48.37 85.87 40.93
CA VAL A 515 47.68 85.14 39.85
C VAL A 515 48.41 83.83 39.53
N LYS A 516 49.75 83.84 39.52
CA LYS A 516 50.59 82.63 39.34
C LYS A 516 50.37 81.57 40.44
N LYS A 517 50.09 81.97 41.68
CA LYS A 517 49.79 81.07 42.80
C LYS A 517 48.36 80.48 42.78
N GLN A 518 47.45 81.06 42.00
CA GLN A 518 46.06 80.57 41.87
C GLN A 518 45.86 79.68 40.62
N THR A 519 46.88 79.60 39.75
CA THR A 519 46.85 78.78 38.52
C THR A 519 47.76 77.54 38.59
N GLN A 520 48.44 77.34 39.72
CA GLN A 520 48.99 76.06 40.17
C GLN A 520 48.08 75.52 41.27
#